data_AF-A0A154R2N5-F1
#
_entry.id   AF-A0A154R2N5-F1
#
_cell.length_a   1.000
_cell.length_b   1.000
_cell.length_c   1.000
_cell.angle_alpha   90.00
_cell.angle_beta   90.00
_cell.angle_gamma   90.00
#
_symmetry.space_group_name_H-M   'P 1'
#
loop_
_entity.id
_entity.type
_entity.pdbx_description
1 polymer ?
#
loop_
_entity_poly.entity_id
_entity_poly.type
_entity_poly.pdbx_seq_one_letter_code
_entity_poly.pdbx_strand_id
1 'polypeptide(L)' 'MSEQWSDEYARMIADCEKREGKLSDWERGFIDSLDQQMGRGKMPTRKQVDRLNEIWERVTA' A
#
# COMPACT_ATOMS: atom_id res chain seq x y z
N MET A 1 12.78 -5.20 17.11
CA MET A 1 12.92 -3.81 16.63
C MET A 1 12.77 -3.78 15.11
N SER A 2 11.55 -3.90 14.58
CA SER A 2 11.21 -3.58 13.17
C SER A 2 9.71 -3.72 12.81
N GLU A 3 8.75 -3.58 13.74
CA GLU A 3 7.31 -3.69 13.42
C GLU A 3 6.66 -2.37 12.97
N GLN A 4 7.23 -1.22 13.33
CA GLN A 4 6.60 0.09 13.07
C GLN A 4 6.38 0.42 11.59
N TRP A 5 7.29 -0.01 10.71
CA TRP A 5 7.20 0.27 9.27
C TRP A 5 6.12 -0.58 8.61
N SER A 6 5.98 -1.83 9.05
CA SER A 6 4.91 -2.72 8.59
C SER A 6 3.54 -2.15 8.95
N ASP A 7 3.39 -1.59 10.16
CA ASP A 7 2.15 -0.98 10.62
C ASP A 7 1.81 0.33 9.90
N GLU A 8 2.82 1.08 9.44
CA GLU A 8 2.62 2.28 8.62
C GLU A 8 2.09 1.91 7.24
N TYR A 9 2.80 1.04 6.51
CA TYR A 9 2.39 0.65 5.16
C TYR A 9 1.09 -0.15 5.15
N ALA A 10 0.82 -0.97 6.17
CA ALA A 10 -0.45 -1.67 6.31
C ALA A 10 -1.63 -0.69 6.46
N ARG A 11 -1.45 0.41 7.21
CA ARG A 11 -2.48 1.45 7.31
C ARG A 11 -2.73 2.15 5.99
N MET A 12 -1.67 2.47 5.24
CA MET A 12 -1.80 3.10 3.91
C MET A 12 -2.52 2.19 2.92
N ILE A 13 -2.17 0.90 2.89
CA ILE A 13 -2.83 -0.12 2.08
C ILE A 13 -4.32 -0.21 2.43
N ALA A 14 -4.65 -0.32 3.72
CA ALA A 14 -6.04 -0.39 4.17
C ALA A 14 -6.84 0.88 3.82
N ASP A 15 -6.21 2.06 3.83
CA ASP A 15 -6.85 3.30 3.40
C ASP A 15 -7.12 3.35 1.89
N CYS A 16 -6.21 2.81 1.09
CA CYS A 16 -6.38 2.63 -0.36
C CYS A 16 -7.53 1.65 -0.64
N GLU A 17 -7.58 0.51 0.04
CA GLU A 17 -8.65 -0.49 -0.11
C GLU A 17 -10.03 0.06 0.25
N LYS A 18 -10.15 0.81 1.36
CA LYS A 18 -11.41 1.49 1.73
C LYS A 18 -11.90 2.47 0.67
N ARG A 19 -10.99 2.98 -0.17
CA ARG A 19 -11.27 3.95 -1.24
C ARG A 19 -11.06 3.33 -2.61
N GLU A 20 -11.24 2.01 -2.73
CA GLU A 20 -11.00 1.28 -3.97
C GLU A 20 -11.76 1.87 -5.18
N GLY A 21 -12.91 2.50 -4.96
CA GLY A 21 -13.65 3.22 -6.01
C GLY A 21 -12.88 4.37 -6.68
N LYS A 22 -11.84 4.91 -6.02
CA LYS A 22 -10.90 5.92 -6.58
C LYS A 22 -9.66 5.29 -7.23
N LEU A 23 -9.47 3.97 -7.09
CA LEU A 23 -8.36 3.22 -7.66
C LEU A 23 -8.74 2.68 -9.04
N SER A 24 -7.80 2.81 -9.98
CA SER A 24 -7.84 2.07 -11.24
C SER A 24 -7.57 0.57 -11.01
N ASP A 25 -7.95 -0.27 -11.98
CA ASP A 25 -7.77 -1.72 -11.91
C ASP A 25 -6.30 -2.11 -11.67
N TRP A 26 -5.37 -1.38 -12.29
CA TRP A 26 -3.95 -1.59 -12.08
C TRP A 26 -3.52 -1.23 -10.65
N GLU A 27 -4.02 -0.13 -10.10
CA GLU A 27 -3.69 0.28 -8.73
C GLU A 27 -4.27 -0.69 -7.71
N ARG A 28 -5.48 -1.21 -7.93
CA ARG A 28 -6.06 -2.27 -7.09
C ARG A 28 -5.16 -3.50 -7.06
N GLY A 29 -4.71 -3.96 -8.22
CA GLY A 29 -3.76 -5.08 -8.31
C GLY A 29 -2.41 -4.80 -7.67
N PHE A 30 -1.92 -3.56 -7.75
CA PHE A 30 -0.69 -3.13 -7.07
C PHE A 30 -0.83 -3.16 -5.54
N ILE A 31 -1.94 -2.65 -5.01
CA ILE A 31 -2.23 -2.63 -3.56
C ILE A 31 -2.37 -4.07 -3.02
N ASP A 32 -3.15 -4.92 -3.68
CA ASP A 32 -3.29 -6.34 -3.32
C ASP A 32 -1.93 -7.08 -3.35
N SER A 33 -1.12 -6.84 -4.38
CA SER A 33 0.23 -7.44 -4.45
C SER A 33 1.14 -6.98 -3.31
N LEU A 34 1.00 -5.74 -2.83
CA LEU A 34 1.78 -5.24 -1.69
C LEU A 34 1.33 -5.86 -0.38
N ASP A 35 0.03 -5.96 -0.15
CA ASP A 35 -0.51 -6.60 1.04
C ASP A 35 -0.03 -8.06 1.15
N GLN A 36 -0.13 -8.83 0.05
CA GLN A 36 0.37 -10.20 0.00
C GLN A 36 1.89 -10.30 0.21
N GLN A 37 2.66 -9.34 -0.29
CA GLN A 37 4.11 -9.29 -0.09
C GLN A 37 4.45 -9.09 1.41
N MET A 38 3.78 -8.14 2.07
CA MET A 38 3.99 -7.86 3.49
C MET A 38 3.48 -8.99 4.39
N GLY A 39 2.36 -9.63 4.04
CA GLY A 39 1.85 -10.81 4.75
C GLY A 39 2.82 -12.01 4.73
N ARG A 40 3.77 -12.03 3.78
CA ARG A 40 4.87 -13.00 3.72
C ARG A 40 6.13 -12.54 4.49
N GLY A 41 6.04 -11.45 5.25
CA GLY A 41 7.16 -10.87 5.99
C GLY A 41 8.20 -10.15 5.10
N LYS A 42 7.85 -9.83 3.85
CA LYS A 42 8.76 -9.10 2.96
C LYS A 42 8.47 -7.61 3.02
N MET A 43 9.53 -6.82 3.19
CA MET A 43 9.46 -5.37 3.12
C MET A 43 9.22 -4.90 1.67
N PRO A 44 8.37 -3.89 1.44
CA PRO A 44 8.29 -3.20 0.16
C PRO A 44 9.63 -2.56 -0.21
N THR A 45 9.94 -2.56 -1.50
CA THR A 45 11.09 -1.82 -2.02
C THR A 45 10.82 -0.32 -2.00
N ARG A 46 11.87 0.51 -2.03
CA ARG A 46 11.71 1.97 -2.07
C ARG A 46 10.79 2.46 -3.20
N LYS A 47 10.92 1.89 -4.40
CA LYS A 47 10.03 2.23 -5.53
C LYS A 47 8.57 1.87 -5.28
N GLN A 48 8.32 0.77 -4.58
CA GLN A 48 6.97 0.37 -4.19
C GLN A 48 6.40 1.32 -3.13
N VAL A 49 7.22 1.74 -2.16
CA VAL A 49 6.83 2.74 -1.16
C VAL A 49 6.53 4.09 -1.82
N ASP A 50 7.41 4.58 -2.69
CA ASP A 50 7.21 5.85 -3.41
C ASP A 50 5.88 5.81 -4.19
N ARG A 51 5.60 4.68 -4.86
CA ARG A 51 4.35 4.49 -5.60
C ARG A 51 3.12 4.36 -4.68
N LEU A 52 3.24 3.68 -3.56
CA LEU A 52 2.18 3.57 -2.55
C LEU A 52 1.82 4.96 -2.01
N ASN A 53 2.83 5.81 -1.73
CA ASN A 53 2.63 7.19 -1.29
C ASN A 53 1.87 8.01 -2.35
N GLU A 54 2.29 7.97 -3.61
CA GLU A 54 1.60 8.69 -4.70
C GLU A 54 0.12 8.29 -4.82
N ILE A 55 -0.17 6.99 -4.74
CA ILE A 55 -1.54 6.47 -4.81
C ILE A 55 -2.32 6.91 -3.58
N TRP A 56 -1.76 6.72 -2.39
CA TRP A 56 -2.40 7.06 -1.12
C TRP A 56 -2.73 8.55 -1.05
N GLU A 57 -1.77 9.44 -1.30
CA GLU A 57 -1.98 10.89 -1.31
C GLU A 57 -3.12 11.29 -2.25
N ARG A 58 -3.16 10.72 -3.47
CA ARG A 58 -4.22 11.01 -4.44
C ARG A 58 -5.60 10.53 -3.98
N VAL A 59 -5.70 9.38 -3.33
CA VAL A 59 -7.01 8.84 -2.91
C VAL A 59 -7.49 9.42 -1.58
N THR A 60 -6.58 9.85 -0.70
CA THR A 60 -6.90 10.44 0.60
C THR A 60 -7.01 11.96 0.60
N ALA A 61 -6.48 12.64 -0.42
CA ALA A 61 -6.85 14.02 -0.73
C ALA A 61 -8.36 14.14 -1.05
#